data_AF-A0A7L4HHI7-F1
#
_entry.id   AF-A0A7L4HHI7-F1
#
_cell.length_a   1.000
_cell.length_b   1.000
_cell.length_c   1.000
_cell.angle_alpha   90.00
_cell.angle_beta   90.00
_cell.angle_gamma   90.00
#
_symmetry.space_group_name_H-M   'P 1'
#
loop_
_entity.id
_entity.type
_entity.pdbx_description
1 polymer ?
#
loop_
_entity_poly.entity_id
_entity_poly.type
_entity_poly.pdbx_seq_one_letter_code
_entity_poly.pdbx_strand_id
1 'polypeptide(L)'
;AVCGLVGCAYLFCQRWLLAAVKENWLTAKLLATDKPVYTVLVVLLLASVTFPPGLGQLMASRLTMKEYLTSLFDNRTWGTLVPNTSAVSNPPGVDPGALWQEWCHPSATIFGTLAFFLLMKFWMLILATTLPLPAGYFMPIFIYGAAIGRLVGETVALLFPQGLRWEGDQHPVIPSGYALAGAAAFSGSVTHAISTALLVCEATGHLGHVLPVVVAVLVANAITQKHQPSFYDGTIIVKKLPYLPRIRSRHMASYQVVVEEFMERQVVALAKSGGFEEVLVALDASAADEYPVVESAGSSTLVGTVSRAQLVAFLQSHEHPQAPPGEKPATAGTLGDDCAIEPIMLQLSPWTSLHQAHHLFELLKLQRIFVTRFGELVGAVSRVEVR
;
A
#
# COMPACT_ATOMS: atom_id res chain seq x y z
N ALA A 1 11.82 -13.34 15.62
CA ALA A 1 10.93 -14.49 15.33
C ALA A 1 9.52 -14.30 15.88
N VAL A 2 9.33 -14.14 17.20
CA VAL A 2 8.01 -13.97 17.85
C VAL A 2 7.15 -12.89 17.17
N CYS A 3 7.69 -11.69 16.99
CA CYS A 3 6.99 -10.58 16.32
C CYS A 3 6.48 -10.95 14.91
N GLY A 4 7.26 -11.74 14.15
CA GLY A 4 6.86 -12.21 12.81
C GLY A 4 5.73 -13.24 12.86
N LEU A 5 5.76 -14.19 13.80
CA LEU A 5 4.67 -15.17 13.97
C LEU A 5 3.37 -14.50 14.42
N VAL A 6 3.43 -13.58 15.39
CA VAL A 6 2.28 -12.79 15.83
C VAL A 6 1.79 -11.89 14.68
N GLY A 7 2.71 -11.33 13.88
CA GLY A 7 2.39 -10.58 12.66
C GLY A 7 1.63 -11.42 11.64
N CYS A 8 2.02 -12.68 11.40
CA CYS A 8 1.28 -13.60 10.55
C CYS A 8 -0.15 -13.83 11.06
N ALA A 9 -0.31 -14.10 12.36
CA ALA A 9 -1.62 -14.31 12.96
C ALA A 9 -2.50 -13.05 12.83
N TYR A 10 -1.93 -11.87 13.12
CA TYR A 10 -2.60 -10.59 12.98
C TYR A 10 -3.09 -10.35 11.54
N LEU A 11 -2.21 -10.50 10.54
CA LEU A 11 -2.54 -10.30 9.13
C LEU A 11 -3.62 -11.28 8.64
N PHE A 12 -3.55 -12.53 9.07
CA PHE A 12 -4.56 -13.54 8.75
C PHE A 12 -5.93 -13.15 9.33
N CYS A 13 -5.99 -12.86 10.64
CA CYS A 13 -7.22 -12.50 11.32
C CYS A 13 -7.81 -11.19 10.80
N GLN A 14 -6.98 -10.19 10.50
CA GLN A 14 -7.40 -8.92 9.93
C GLN A 14 -8.06 -9.12 8.56
N ARG A 15 -7.42 -9.89 7.66
CA ARG A 15 -7.97 -10.19 6.34
C ARG A 15 -9.28 -10.99 6.44
N TRP A 16 -9.32 -11.99 7.32
CA TRP A 16 -10.51 -12.79 7.56
C TRP A 16 -11.67 -11.94 8.08
N LEU A 17 -11.44 -11.07 9.07
CA LEU A 17 -12.49 -10.20 9.61
C LEU A 17 -12.98 -9.19 8.57
N LEU A 18 -12.07 -8.57 7.81
CA LEU A 18 -12.44 -7.64 6.73
C LEU A 18 -13.29 -8.31 5.65
N ALA A 19 -13.02 -9.58 5.32
CA ALA A 19 -13.85 -10.37 4.42
C ALA A 19 -15.20 -10.70 5.07
N ALA A 20 -15.20 -11.19 6.31
CA ALA A 20 -16.41 -11.54 7.05
C ALA A 20 -17.37 -10.37 7.22
N VAL A 21 -16.87 -9.14 7.51
CA VAL A 21 -17.69 -7.93 7.62
C VAL A 21 -18.41 -7.60 6.30
N LYS A 22 -17.80 -7.92 5.15
CA LYS A 22 -18.40 -7.71 3.83
C LYS A 22 -19.34 -8.84 3.40
N GLU A 23 -19.08 -10.08 3.83
CA GLU A 23 -19.90 -11.25 3.48
C GLU A 23 -21.13 -11.41 4.37
N ASN A 24 -21.03 -11.05 5.65
CA ASN A 24 -22.12 -11.16 6.61
C ASN A 24 -23.28 -10.24 6.22
N TRP A 25 -24.46 -10.82 6.01
CA TRP A 25 -25.62 -10.08 5.50
C TRP A 25 -26.02 -8.89 6.38
N LEU A 26 -25.94 -9.03 7.71
CA LEU A 26 -26.27 -7.97 8.67
C LEU A 26 -25.31 -6.80 8.58
N THR A 27 -24.00 -7.07 8.66
CA THR A 27 -22.98 -6.03 8.64
C THR A 27 -22.86 -5.40 7.26
N ALA A 28 -23.00 -6.18 6.19
CA ALA A 28 -23.03 -5.68 4.82
C ALA A 28 -24.25 -4.78 4.59
N LYS A 29 -25.43 -5.18 5.07
CA LYS A 29 -26.65 -4.37 5.01
C LYS A 29 -26.49 -3.07 5.82
N LEU A 30 -25.98 -3.17 7.05
CA LEU A 30 -25.75 -2.01 7.91
C LEU A 30 -24.72 -1.04 7.32
N LEU A 31 -23.65 -1.55 6.69
CA LEU A 31 -22.63 -0.74 6.02
C LEU A 31 -23.15 -0.10 4.73
N ALA A 32 -24.15 -0.72 4.08
CA ALA A 32 -24.82 -0.19 2.90
C ALA A 32 -25.87 0.88 3.24
N THR A 33 -26.66 0.68 4.31
CA THR A 33 -27.68 1.65 4.74
C THR A 33 -27.06 2.82 5.51
N ASP A 34 -26.34 2.54 6.60
CA ASP A 34 -25.88 3.56 7.56
C ASP A 34 -24.50 3.22 8.15
N LYS A 35 -23.44 3.55 7.38
CA LYS A 35 -22.04 3.52 7.84
C LYS A 35 -21.80 4.15 9.22
N PRO A 36 -22.40 5.31 9.59
CA PRO A 36 -22.18 5.88 10.91
C PRO A 36 -22.74 5.01 12.04
N VAL A 37 -23.85 4.30 11.84
CA VAL A 37 -24.43 3.43 12.88
C VAL A 37 -23.51 2.24 13.18
N TYR A 38 -22.97 1.59 12.15
CA TYR A 38 -21.94 0.55 12.32
C TYR A 38 -20.74 1.09 13.12
N THR A 39 -20.29 2.29 12.76
CA THR A 39 -19.14 2.93 13.38
C THR A 39 -19.41 3.23 14.86
N VAL A 40 -20.56 3.80 15.19
CA VAL A 40 -20.97 4.09 16.57
C VAL A 40 -21.06 2.80 17.40
N LEU A 41 -21.62 1.72 16.85
CA LEU A 41 -21.74 0.45 17.56
C LEU A 41 -20.37 -0.16 17.88
N VAL A 42 -19.45 -0.17 16.91
CA VAL A 42 -18.09 -0.67 17.13
C VAL A 42 -17.32 0.22 18.11
N VAL A 43 -17.43 1.54 17.99
CA VAL A 43 -16.79 2.48 18.91
C VAL A 43 -17.34 2.33 20.34
N LEU A 44 -18.65 2.14 20.50
CA LEU A 44 -19.28 1.88 21.80
C LEU A 44 -18.75 0.59 22.43
N LEU A 45 -18.62 -0.48 21.64
CA LEU A 45 -18.02 -1.73 22.10
C LEU A 45 -16.57 -1.51 22.56
N LEU A 46 -15.75 -0.84 21.75
CA LEU A 46 -14.36 -0.54 22.11
C LEU A 46 -14.29 0.33 23.37
N ALA A 47 -15.14 1.36 23.48
CA ALA A 47 -15.22 2.25 24.63
C ALA A 47 -15.59 1.50 25.93
N SER A 48 -16.53 0.55 25.85
CA SER A 48 -16.94 -0.27 26.99
C SER A 48 -15.79 -1.13 27.55
N VAL A 49 -14.94 -1.67 26.67
CA VAL A 49 -13.77 -2.46 27.06
C VAL A 49 -12.63 -1.58 27.55
N THR A 50 -12.41 -0.42 26.93
CA THR A 50 -11.38 0.54 27.37
C THR A 50 -11.79 1.38 28.58
N PHE A 51 -12.95 1.12 29.17
CA PHE A 51 -13.46 1.95 30.26
C PHE A 51 -12.48 1.91 31.45
N PRO A 52 -11.89 3.05 31.85
CA PRO A 52 -10.78 3.07 32.81
C PRO A 52 -11.03 2.40 34.15
N PRO A 53 -12.20 2.54 34.82
CA PRO A 53 -12.42 1.86 36.09
C PRO A 53 -12.85 0.39 35.93
N GLY A 54 -13.09 -0.09 34.71
CA GLY A 54 -13.40 -1.49 34.42
C GLY A 54 -12.16 -2.26 33.98
N LEU A 55 -12.23 -2.92 32.81
CA LEU A 55 -11.11 -3.66 32.22
C LEU A 55 -9.94 -2.75 31.81
N GLY A 56 -10.21 -1.44 31.67
CA GLY A 56 -9.21 -0.45 31.30
C GLY A 56 -8.08 -0.27 32.32
N GLN A 57 -8.26 -0.66 33.59
CA GLN A 57 -7.22 -0.62 34.62
C GLN A 57 -6.04 -1.55 34.27
N LEU A 58 -6.34 -2.71 33.67
CA LEU A 58 -5.32 -3.70 33.30
C LEU A 58 -4.65 -3.38 31.95
N MET A 59 -5.20 -2.44 31.18
CA MET A 59 -4.71 -2.06 29.86
C MET A 59 -3.98 -0.71 29.83
N ALA A 60 -3.77 -0.07 30.98
CA ALA A 60 -3.28 1.32 31.05
C ALA A 60 -4.12 2.28 30.16
N SER A 61 -5.44 2.07 30.12
CA SER A 61 -6.35 2.70 29.14
C SER A 61 -6.45 4.23 29.20
N ARG A 62 -5.99 4.84 30.30
CA ARG A 62 -5.99 6.30 30.51
C ARG A 62 -4.93 7.02 29.67
N LEU A 63 -3.94 6.29 29.16
CA LEU A 63 -2.83 6.85 28.41
C LEU A 63 -3.25 7.24 26.99
N THR A 64 -2.78 8.40 26.54
CA THR A 64 -2.85 8.79 25.12
C THR A 64 -1.88 7.95 24.28
N MET A 65 -2.04 7.96 22.95
CA MET A 65 -1.15 7.21 22.04
C MET A 65 0.33 7.58 22.21
N LYS A 66 0.63 8.86 22.45
CA LYS A 66 2.00 9.33 22.72
C LYS A 66 2.50 8.81 24.07
N GLU A 67 1.68 8.91 25.11
CA GLU A 67 2.04 8.48 26.46
C GLU A 67 2.24 6.95 26.56
N TYR A 68 1.44 6.17 25.83
CA TYR A 68 1.67 4.74 25.66
C TYR A 68 3.10 4.47 25.17
N LEU A 69 3.51 5.17 24.11
CA LEU A 69 4.83 4.98 23.54
C LEU A 69 5.95 5.40 24.49
N THR A 70 5.82 6.58 25.11
CA THR A 70 6.82 7.07 26.07
C THR A 70 6.91 6.19 27.30
N SER A 71 5.79 5.62 27.77
CA SER A 71 5.81 4.65 28.87
C SER A 71 6.56 3.37 28.47
N LEU A 72 6.27 2.79 27.30
CA LEU A 72 6.91 1.56 26.83
C LEU A 72 8.41 1.73 26.56
N PHE A 73 8.87 2.94 26.25
CA PHE A 73 10.28 3.28 26.04
C PHE A 73 11.00 3.80 27.30
N ASP A 74 10.37 3.72 28.48
CA ASP A 74 11.03 4.08 29.74
C ASP A 74 12.25 3.18 30.00
N ASN A 75 13.40 3.76 30.34
CA ASN A 75 14.64 3.01 30.56
C ASN A 75 14.61 2.17 31.85
N ARG A 76 13.71 2.48 32.78
CA ARG A 76 13.60 1.81 34.07
C ARG A 76 13.08 0.38 33.92
N THR A 77 13.59 -0.56 34.72
CA THR A 77 13.06 -1.93 34.82
C THR A 77 11.85 -1.96 35.75
N TRP A 78 10.67 -2.24 35.21
CA TRP A 78 9.44 -2.17 36.01
C TRP A 78 9.37 -3.30 37.03
N GLY A 79 9.86 -4.49 36.68
CA GLY A 79 9.84 -5.66 37.57
C GLY A 79 10.56 -5.45 38.91
N THR A 80 11.59 -4.59 38.96
CA THR A 80 12.37 -4.30 40.18
C THR A 80 11.81 -3.13 40.98
N LEU A 81 11.00 -2.26 40.36
CA LEU A 81 10.42 -1.07 40.98
C LEU A 81 9.15 -1.37 41.78
N VAL A 82 8.35 -2.34 41.36
CA VAL A 82 7.08 -2.71 42.00
C VAL A 82 7.23 -3.18 43.46
N PRO A 83 8.22 -4.02 43.82
CA PRO A 83 8.43 -4.40 45.23
C PRO A 83 8.74 -3.21 46.15
N ASN A 84 9.43 -2.20 45.62
CA ASN A 84 9.91 -1.04 46.38
C ASN A 84 8.84 0.06 46.58
N THR A 85 7.71 -0.04 45.86
CA THR A 85 6.69 1.02 45.79
C THR A 85 5.30 0.49 46.12
N SER A 86 5.19 -0.46 47.05
CA SER A 86 3.93 -1.07 47.53
C SER A 86 2.93 -0.09 48.20
N ALA A 87 3.16 1.23 48.09
CA ALA A 87 2.32 2.31 48.57
C ALA A 87 1.96 3.33 47.46
N VAL A 88 1.77 2.93 46.20
CA VAL A 88 1.25 3.84 45.17
C VAL A 88 -0.27 3.86 45.24
N SER A 89 -0.80 4.86 45.97
CA SER A 89 -2.19 5.29 45.83
C SER A 89 -2.43 5.73 44.38
N ASN A 90 -3.40 5.15 43.68
CA ASN A 90 -3.80 5.58 42.33
C ASN A 90 -4.09 7.09 42.34
N PRO A 91 -3.23 7.95 41.75
CA PRO A 91 -3.51 9.37 41.72
C PRO A 91 -4.76 9.63 40.85
N PRO A 92 -5.55 10.66 41.18
CA PRO A 92 -6.75 11.01 40.41
C PRO A 92 -6.43 11.42 38.96
N GLY A 93 -5.19 11.78 38.65
CA GLY A 93 -4.68 12.11 37.31
C GLY A 93 -3.57 11.17 36.83
N VAL A 94 -3.20 11.28 35.55
CA VAL A 94 -2.02 10.59 34.99
C VAL A 94 -0.79 11.45 35.27
N ASP A 95 0.20 10.91 35.97
CA ASP A 95 1.43 11.63 36.30
C ASP A 95 2.41 11.62 35.11
N PRO A 96 2.73 12.78 34.49
CA PRO A 96 3.60 12.82 33.31
C PRO A 96 5.02 12.29 33.56
N GLY A 97 5.49 12.32 34.81
CA GLY A 97 6.80 11.84 35.23
C GLY A 97 6.86 10.36 35.59
N ALA A 98 5.72 9.66 35.64
CA ALA A 98 5.63 8.27 36.11
C ALA A 98 4.58 7.44 35.36
N LEU A 99 4.49 7.61 34.05
CA LEU A 99 3.53 6.90 33.17
C LEU A 99 3.53 5.37 33.32
N TRP A 100 4.64 4.77 33.76
CA TRP A 100 4.75 3.33 34.02
C TRP A 100 3.82 2.84 35.14
N GLN A 101 3.40 3.72 36.05
CA GLN A 101 2.49 3.37 37.15
C GLN A 101 1.13 2.90 36.64
N GLU A 102 0.66 3.43 35.50
CA GLU A 102 -0.59 3.00 34.86
C GLU A 102 -0.56 1.55 34.36
N TRP A 103 0.63 0.93 34.28
CA TRP A 103 0.80 -0.49 33.96
C TRP A 103 0.82 -1.39 35.21
N CYS A 104 0.84 -0.80 36.40
CA CYS A 104 0.87 -1.53 37.67
C CYS A 104 -0.55 -1.72 38.18
N HIS A 105 -0.87 -2.93 38.63
CA HIS A 105 -2.16 -3.23 39.24
C HIS A 105 -1.95 -4.06 40.52
N PRO A 106 -2.66 -3.79 41.63
CA PRO A 106 -2.44 -4.48 42.90
C PRO A 106 -2.69 -6.00 42.82
N SER A 107 -3.58 -6.46 41.94
CA SER A 107 -3.89 -7.88 41.76
C SER A 107 -3.13 -8.59 40.64
N ALA A 108 -2.37 -7.87 39.81
CA ALA A 108 -1.71 -8.43 38.63
C ALA A 108 -0.27 -7.93 38.52
N THR A 109 0.66 -8.84 38.23
CA THR A 109 2.04 -8.44 37.93
C THR A 109 2.09 -7.65 36.63
N ILE A 110 3.18 -6.90 36.43
CA ILE A 110 3.44 -6.15 35.18
C ILE A 110 3.40 -7.06 33.95
N PHE A 111 3.85 -8.31 34.09
CA PHE A 111 3.75 -9.32 33.04
C PHE A 111 2.30 -9.65 32.71
N GLY A 112 1.45 -9.76 33.74
CA GLY A 112 0.02 -9.98 33.60
C GLY A 112 -0.69 -8.82 32.90
N THR A 113 -0.41 -7.57 33.29
CA THR A 113 -1.02 -6.38 32.65
C THR A 113 -0.53 -6.20 31.22
N LEU A 114 0.76 -6.39 30.92
CA LEU A 114 1.29 -6.38 29.55
C LEU A 114 0.70 -7.50 28.69
N ALA A 115 0.59 -8.73 29.22
CA ALA A 115 -0.03 -9.84 28.50
C ALA A 115 -1.51 -9.60 28.23
N PHE A 116 -2.24 -9.05 29.20
CA PHE A 116 -3.65 -8.67 29.05
C PHE A 116 -3.83 -7.55 28.02
N PHE A 117 -2.95 -6.54 28.04
CA PHE A 117 -2.90 -5.49 27.04
C PHE A 117 -2.70 -6.06 25.62
N LEU A 118 -1.74 -6.97 25.44
CA LEU A 118 -1.49 -7.61 24.15
C LEU A 118 -2.71 -8.42 23.70
N LEU A 119 -3.30 -9.25 24.57
CA LEU A 119 -4.47 -10.04 24.23
C LEU A 119 -5.66 -9.15 23.81
N MET A 120 -5.97 -8.12 24.60
CA MET A 120 -7.10 -7.26 24.33
C MET A 120 -6.88 -6.36 23.10
N LYS A 121 -5.70 -5.75 22.98
CA LYS A 121 -5.39 -4.90 21.82
C LYS A 121 -5.36 -5.68 20.52
N PHE A 122 -5.01 -6.98 20.53
CA PHE A 122 -4.97 -7.79 19.31
C PHE A 122 -6.31 -7.79 18.57
N TRP A 123 -7.40 -8.21 19.24
CA TRP A 123 -8.72 -8.28 18.61
C TRP A 123 -9.32 -6.88 18.39
N MET A 124 -9.10 -5.95 19.33
CA MET A 124 -9.58 -4.57 19.20
C MET A 124 -8.97 -3.86 18.00
N LEU A 125 -7.68 -4.07 17.74
CA LEU A 125 -6.99 -3.46 16.61
C LEU A 125 -7.53 -3.99 15.29
N ILE A 126 -7.73 -5.30 15.19
CA ILE A 126 -8.35 -5.94 14.03
C ILE A 126 -9.75 -5.34 13.79
N LEU A 127 -10.57 -5.24 14.84
CA LEU A 127 -11.91 -4.65 14.75
C LEU A 127 -11.87 -3.16 14.34
N ALA A 128 -10.98 -2.37 14.93
CA ALA A 128 -10.80 -0.95 14.58
C ALA A 128 -10.43 -0.75 13.11
N THR A 129 -9.72 -1.70 12.47
CA THR A 129 -9.39 -1.62 11.04
C THR A 129 -10.58 -1.84 10.10
N THR A 130 -11.71 -2.32 10.62
CA THR A 130 -12.95 -2.50 9.85
C THR A 130 -13.77 -1.21 9.74
N LEU A 131 -13.45 -0.20 10.55
CA LEU A 131 -14.19 1.06 10.59
C LEU A 131 -14.03 1.84 9.27
N PRO A 132 -15.12 2.33 8.67
CA PRO A 132 -15.08 3.12 7.43
C PRO A 132 -14.70 4.58 7.71
N LEU A 133 -13.58 4.80 8.40
CA LEU A 133 -13.08 6.12 8.79
C LEU A 133 -11.71 6.41 8.16
N PRO A 134 -11.38 7.69 7.87
CA PRO A 134 -10.03 8.08 7.50
C PRO A 134 -9.12 7.92 8.74
N ALA A 135 -8.42 6.78 8.84
CA ALA A 135 -7.55 6.46 9.96
C ALA A 135 -6.23 5.83 9.50
N GLY A 136 -5.15 6.16 10.22
CA GLY A 136 -3.84 5.52 10.03
C GLY A 136 -3.66 4.32 10.95
N TYR A 137 -3.26 3.18 10.39
CA TYR A 137 -3.12 1.92 11.15
C TYR A 137 -1.69 1.62 11.61
N PHE A 138 -0.71 2.44 11.22
CA PHE A 138 0.70 2.23 11.55
C PHE A 138 1.02 2.44 13.04
N MET A 139 0.52 3.53 13.65
CA MET A 139 0.84 3.81 15.06
C MET A 139 0.32 2.73 16.04
N PRO A 140 -0.92 2.21 15.90
CA PRO A 140 -1.38 1.12 16.76
C PRO A 140 -0.56 -0.18 16.65
N ILE A 141 -0.17 -0.61 15.44
CA ILE A 141 0.70 -1.79 15.27
C ILE A 141 2.09 -1.52 15.86
N PHE A 142 2.58 -0.28 15.76
CA PHE A 142 3.87 0.12 16.32
C PHE A 142 3.88 0.01 17.85
N ILE A 143 2.87 0.55 18.53
CA ILE A 143 2.69 0.45 19.99
C ILE A 143 2.50 -1.02 20.41
N TYR A 144 1.73 -1.80 19.64
CA TYR A 144 1.56 -3.23 19.89
C TYR A 144 2.90 -3.99 19.86
N GLY A 145 3.73 -3.71 18.86
CA GLY A 145 5.10 -4.23 18.78
C GLY A 145 5.98 -3.79 19.95
N ALA A 146 5.87 -2.52 20.36
CA ALA A 146 6.59 -1.99 21.51
C ALA A 146 6.23 -2.74 22.80
N ALA A 147 4.95 -3.07 22.99
CA ALA A 147 4.49 -3.86 24.15
C ALA A 147 5.01 -5.30 24.12
N ILE A 148 5.08 -5.97 22.95
CA ILE A 148 5.72 -7.29 22.83
C ILE A 148 7.20 -7.19 23.22
N GLY A 149 7.90 -6.21 22.66
CA GLY A 149 9.31 -5.98 22.95
C GLY A 149 9.56 -5.67 24.42
N ARG A 150 8.69 -4.87 25.03
CA ARG A 150 8.75 -4.52 26.45
C ARG A 150 8.55 -5.75 27.34
N LEU A 151 7.56 -6.57 27.04
CA LEU A 151 7.31 -7.83 27.74
C LEU A 151 8.56 -8.73 27.68
N VAL A 152 9.16 -8.88 26.50
CA VAL A 152 10.40 -9.66 26.33
C VAL A 152 11.55 -9.03 27.12
N GLY A 153 11.75 -7.71 27.05
CA GLY A 153 12.80 -7.01 27.79
C GLY A 153 12.70 -7.20 29.30
N GLU A 154 11.49 -7.09 29.87
CA GLU A 154 11.25 -7.34 31.29
C GLU A 154 11.48 -8.82 31.65
N THR A 155 11.14 -9.77 30.76
CA THR A 155 11.45 -11.19 31.02
C THR A 155 12.95 -11.47 31.03
N VAL A 156 13.73 -10.83 30.13
CA VAL A 156 15.19 -10.96 30.10
C VAL A 156 15.81 -10.32 31.35
N ALA A 157 15.28 -9.17 31.80
CA ALA A 157 15.73 -8.52 33.03
C ALA A 157 15.45 -9.38 34.28
N LEU A 158 14.34 -10.14 34.30
CA LEU A 158 14.08 -11.12 35.37
C LEU A 158 15.02 -12.33 35.33
N LEU A 159 15.35 -12.82 34.13
CA LEU A 159 16.25 -13.97 33.97
C LEU A 159 17.71 -13.63 34.30
N PHE A 160 18.13 -12.40 34.04
CA PHE A 160 19.48 -11.91 34.26
C PHE A 160 19.50 -10.64 35.13
N PRO A 161 19.19 -10.75 36.44
CA PRO A 161 19.06 -9.59 37.33
C PRO A 161 20.37 -8.84 37.56
N GLN A 162 21.52 -9.51 37.43
CA GLN A 162 22.85 -8.88 37.51
C GLN A 162 23.33 -8.32 36.15
N GLY A 163 22.48 -8.36 35.12
CA GLY A 163 22.86 -7.95 33.77
C GLY A 163 23.57 -9.03 32.97
N LEU A 164 23.99 -8.67 31.76
CA LEU A 164 24.75 -9.52 30.87
C LEU A 164 26.25 -9.24 31.04
N ARG A 165 27.03 -10.30 31.20
CA ARG A 165 28.48 -10.20 31.30
C ARG A 165 29.08 -10.10 29.90
N TRP A 166 29.69 -8.96 29.58
CA TRP A 166 30.43 -8.74 28.34
C TRP A 166 31.81 -8.19 28.69
N GLU A 167 32.88 -8.77 28.14
CA GLU A 167 34.27 -8.33 28.36
C GLU A 167 34.69 -8.14 29.84
N GLY A 168 34.03 -8.83 30.77
CA GLY A 168 34.34 -8.77 32.20
C GLY A 168 33.56 -7.72 32.99
N ASP A 169 32.81 -6.82 32.32
CA ASP A 169 31.94 -5.84 32.96
C ASP A 169 30.47 -6.32 32.97
N GLN A 170 29.69 -5.85 33.96
CA GLN A 170 28.26 -6.18 34.09
C GLN A 170 27.42 -5.06 33.49
N HIS A 171 26.79 -5.32 32.34
CA HIS A 171 25.87 -4.36 31.73
C HIS A 171 24.42 -4.68 32.10
N PRO A 172 23.68 -3.75 32.74
CA PRO A 172 22.29 -3.97 33.09
C PRO A 172 21.42 -4.11 31.83
N VAL A 173 20.42 -4.99 31.89
CA VAL A 173 19.45 -5.16 30.80
C VAL A 173 18.50 -3.95 30.78
N ILE A 174 18.51 -3.20 29.68
CA ILE A 174 17.63 -2.05 29.49
C ILE A 174 16.40 -2.49 28.66
N PRO A 175 15.19 -2.59 29.25
CA PRO A 175 14.00 -3.10 28.56
C PRO A 175 13.49 -2.17 27.46
N SER A 176 13.81 -0.87 27.50
CA SER A 176 13.44 0.09 26.44
C SER A 176 14.05 -0.28 25.08
N GLY A 177 15.28 -0.79 25.06
CA GLY A 177 15.92 -1.27 23.82
C GLY A 177 15.18 -2.45 23.18
N TYR A 178 14.67 -3.37 24.00
CA TYR A 178 13.85 -4.48 23.53
C TYR A 178 12.47 -4.02 23.07
N ALA A 179 11.86 -3.04 23.75
CA ALA A 179 10.61 -2.42 23.32
C ALA A 179 10.78 -1.75 21.94
N LEU A 180 11.86 -1.01 21.71
CA LEU A 180 12.20 -0.41 20.42
C LEU A 180 12.38 -1.45 19.32
N ALA A 181 13.14 -2.52 19.60
CA ALA A 181 13.33 -3.62 18.66
C ALA A 181 12.01 -4.33 18.33
N GLY A 182 11.14 -4.55 19.32
CA GLY A 182 9.80 -5.13 19.13
C GLY A 182 8.88 -4.24 18.29
N ALA A 183 8.90 -2.93 18.55
CA ALA A 183 8.13 -1.93 17.80
C ALA A 183 8.50 -1.95 16.31
N ALA A 184 9.80 -1.89 16.03
CA ALA A 184 10.34 -1.96 14.67
C ALA A 184 10.00 -3.30 14.00
N ALA A 185 10.27 -4.42 14.68
CA ALA A 185 10.14 -5.76 14.13
C ALA A 185 8.69 -6.13 13.83
N PHE A 186 7.76 -5.86 14.75
CA PHE A 186 6.35 -6.16 14.51
C PHE A 186 5.75 -5.26 13.44
N SER A 187 5.94 -3.93 13.51
CA SER A 187 5.43 -3.01 12.50
C SER A 187 6.00 -3.30 11.11
N GLY A 188 7.31 -3.55 11.01
CA GLY A 188 7.98 -3.94 9.77
C GLY A 188 7.42 -5.25 9.21
N SER A 189 7.16 -6.23 10.08
CA SER A 189 6.63 -7.53 9.66
C SER A 189 5.20 -7.45 9.13
N VAL A 190 4.40 -6.53 9.66
CA VAL A 190 3.02 -6.28 9.22
C VAL A 190 2.98 -5.48 7.92
N THR A 191 3.89 -4.51 7.74
CA THR A 191 3.96 -3.67 6.53
C THR A 191 4.87 -4.20 5.44
N HIS A 192 5.63 -5.28 5.69
CA HIS A 192 6.73 -5.78 4.85
C HIS A 192 7.80 -4.72 4.55
N ALA A 193 8.01 -3.76 5.46
CA ALA A 193 8.98 -2.69 5.28
C ALA A 193 10.19 -2.88 6.22
N ILE A 194 11.39 -2.66 5.70
CA ILE A 194 12.63 -2.66 6.50
C ILE A 194 12.89 -1.26 7.08
N SER A 195 12.33 -0.22 6.45
CA SER A 195 12.44 1.18 6.87
C SER A 195 11.87 1.46 8.26
N THR A 196 11.05 0.57 8.83
CA THR A 196 10.58 0.68 10.21
C THR A 196 11.74 0.64 11.21
N ALA A 197 12.82 -0.11 10.91
CA ALA A 197 14.03 -0.12 11.73
C ALA A 197 14.68 1.26 11.80
N LEU A 198 14.84 1.90 10.63
CA LEU A 198 15.42 3.23 10.51
C LEU A 198 14.54 4.28 11.19
N LEU A 199 13.22 4.22 11.00
CA LEU A 199 12.26 5.10 11.67
C LEU A 199 12.44 5.07 13.19
N VAL A 200 12.60 3.89 13.78
CA VAL A 200 12.82 3.76 15.23
C VAL A 200 14.17 4.36 15.65
N CYS A 201 15.23 4.09 14.89
CA CYS A 201 16.57 4.57 15.22
C CYS A 201 16.69 6.10 15.07
N GLU A 202 16.01 6.69 14.10
CA GLU A 202 15.91 8.14 13.95
C GLU A 202 15.07 8.75 15.06
N ALA A 203 13.92 8.15 15.40
CA ALA A 203 13.03 8.65 16.45
C ALA A 203 13.67 8.61 17.85
N THR A 204 14.57 7.67 18.11
CA THR A 204 15.31 7.59 19.39
C THR A 204 16.53 8.50 19.43
N GLY A 205 17.02 8.98 18.28
CA GLY A 205 18.23 9.80 18.19
C GLY A 205 19.52 9.06 18.55
N HIS A 206 19.52 7.72 18.64
CA HIS A 206 20.69 6.94 19.03
C HIS A 206 20.89 5.71 18.14
N LEU A 207 21.92 5.76 17.28
CA LEU A 207 22.19 4.72 16.28
C LEU A 207 22.92 3.49 16.83
N GLY A 208 23.32 3.48 18.11
CA GLY A 208 24.06 2.37 18.72
C GLY A 208 23.35 1.01 18.66
N HIS A 209 22.02 1.00 18.55
CA HIS A 209 21.20 -0.22 18.51
C HIS A 209 20.69 -0.59 17.10
N VAL A 210 21.18 0.07 16.04
CA VAL A 210 20.66 -0.13 14.67
C VAL A 210 20.83 -1.57 14.20
N LEU A 211 22.01 -2.15 14.35
CA LEU A 211 22.31 -3.48 13.80
C LEU A 211 21.38 -4.57 14.39
N PRO A 212 21.23 -4.72 15.73
CA PRO A 212 20.30 -5.70 16.31
C PRO A 212 18.83 -5.46 15.90
N VAL A 213 18.40 -4.21 15.82
CA VAL A 213 17.02 -3.85 15.44
C VAL A 213 16.75 -4.22 13.98
N VAL A 214 17.67 -3.90 13.06
CA VAL A 214 17.55 -4.25 11.64
C VAL A 214 17.52 -5.77 11.46
N VAL A 215 18.37 -6.52 12.15
CA VAL A 215 18.34 -8.00 12.11
C VAL A 215 17.01 -8.54 12.61
N ALA A 216 16.48 -8.00 13.72
CA ALA A 216 15.17 -8.40 14.24
C ALA A 216 14.03 -8.15 13.24
N VAL A 217 14.06 -6.99 12.56
CA VAL A 217 13.10 -6.62 11.50
C VAL A 217 13.23 -7.55 10.30
N LEU A 218 14.44 -7.83 9.81
CA LEU A 218 14.66 -8.74 8.69
C LEU A 218 14.13 -10.15 8.98
N VAL A 219 14.41 -10.69 10.17
CA VAL A 219 13.91 -12.01 10.57
C VAL A 219 12.37 -12.01 10.67
N ALA A 220 11.78 -10.96 11.24
CA ALA A 220 10.33 -10.86 11.35
C ALA A 220 9.66 -10.76 9.96
N ASN A 221 10.22 -9.94 9.06
CA ASN A 221 9.76 -9.78 7.68
C ASN A 221 9.90 -11.08 6.88
N ALA A 222 11.02 -11.81 7.02
CA ALA A 222 11.21 -13.08 6.33
C ALA A 222 10.14 -14.11 6.72
N ILE A 223 9.76 -14.15 8.01
CA ILE A 223 8.70 -15.04 8.50
C ILE A 223 7.33 -14.60 7.97
N THR A 224 6.97 -13.31 8.05
CA THR A 224 5.65 -12.84 7.60
C THR A 224 5.50 -12.92 6.10
N GLN A 225 6.48 -12.42 5.34
CA GLN A 225 6.47 -12.51 3.88
C GLN A 225 6.36 -13.95 3.41
N LYS A 226 6.91 -14.93 4.14
CA LYS A 226 6.77 -16.36 3.80
C LYS A 226 5.31 -16.85 3.91
N HIS A 227 4.53 -16.35 4.87
CA HIS A 227 3.21 -16.93 5.20
C HIS A 227 2.01 -16.07 4.78
N GLN A 228 2.10 -14.74 4.85
CA GLN A 228 0.97 -13.83 4.63
C GLN A 228 1.34 -12.68 3.68
N PRO A 229 0.36 -12.07 2.96
CA PRO A 229 0.57 -10.79 2.29
C PRO A 229 0.69 -9.65 3.32
N SER A 230 1.22 -8.49 2.91
CA SER A 230 1.31 -7.34 3.81
C SER A 230 -0.08 -6.84 4.21
N PHE A 231 -0.17 -6.02 5.27
CA PHE A 231 -1.41 -5.38 5.70
C PHE A 231 -2.10 -4.60 4.57
N TYR A 232 -1.30 -3.88 3.78
CA TYR A 232 -1.79 -3.06 2.67
C TYR A 232 -2.24 -3.93 1.50
N ASP A 233 -1.44 -4.93 1.13
CA ASP A 233 -1.77 -5.88 0.06
C ASP A 233 -3.03 -6.69 0.40
N GLY A 234 -3.16 -7.14 1.64
CA GLY A 234 -4.35 -7.83 2.14
C GLY A 234 -5.59 -6.95 2.02
N THR A 235 -5.48 -5.67 2.34
CA THR A 235 -6.57 -4.70 2.18
C THR A 235 -6.93 -4.48 0.71
N ILE A 236 -5.94 -4.40 -0.19
CA ILE A 236 -6.14 -4.32 -1.65
C ILE A 236 -6.91 -5.53 -2.16
N ILE A 237 -6.55 -6.75 -1.72
CA ILE A 237 -7.25 -7.99 -2.09
C ILE A 237 -8.72 -7.92 -1.64
N VAL A 238 -8.99 -7.59 -0.37
CA VAL A 238 -10.36 -7.56 0.15
C VAL A 238 -11.19 -6.42 -0.46
N LYS A 239 -10.56 -5.31 -0.85
CA LYS A 239 -11.22 -4.21 -1.58
C LYS A 239 -11.38 -4.46 -3.08
N LYS A 240 -10.76 -5.50 -3.64
CA LYS A 240 -10.76 -5.80 -5.08
C LYS A 240 -10.29 -4.61 -5.94
N LEU A 241 -9.29 -3.86 -5.48
CA LEU A 241 -8.76 -2.73 -6.24
C LEU A 241 -7.97 -3.21 -7.47
N PRO A 242 -7.97 -2.45 -8.58
CA PRO A 242 -7.18 -2.77 -9.78
C PRO A 242 -5.69 -2.60 -9.47
N TYR A 243 -5.05 -3.71 -9.13
CA TYR A 243 -3.61 -3.82 -8.88
C TYR A 243 -3.13 -5.11 -9.55
N LEU A 244 -2.29 -4.96 -10.57
CA LEU A 244 -1.82 -6.06 -11.42
C LEU A 244 -0.64 -6.85 -10.83
N PRO A 245 0.36 -6.23 -10.16
CA PRO A 245 1.50 -6.97 -9.65
C PRO A 245 1.10 -8.11 -8.73
N ARG A 246 1.92 -9.16 -8.73
CA ARG A 246 1.61 -10.40 -8.02
C ARG A 246 1.60 -10.19 -6.52
N ILE A 247 0.44 -10.41 -5.90
CA ILE A 247 0.30 -10.49 -4.44
C ILE A 247 0.25 -11.96 -4.02
N ARG A 248 1.00 -12.32 -2.97
CA ARG A 248 0.95 -13.65 -2.36
C ARG A 248 -0.48 -13.98 -1.90
N SER A 249 -0.91 -15.24 -2.04
CA SER A 249 -2.27 -15.69 -1.69
C SER A 249 -3.40 -15.13 -2.56
N ARG A 250 -3.10 -14.39 -3.65
CA ARG A 250 -4.09 -14.01 -4.68
C ARG A 250 -3.87 -14.86 -5.94
N HIS A 251 -4.84 -15.69 -6.28
CA HIS A 251 -4.85 -16.42 -7.54
C HIS A 251 -5.54 -15.55 -8.60
N MET A 252 -4.80 -15.17 -9.64
CA MET A 252 -5.34 -14.51 -10.82
C MET A 252 -4.80 -15.21 -12.06
N ALA A 253 -5.66 -15.44 -13.04
CA ALA A 253 -5.26 -15.93 -14.37
C ALA A 253 -4.61 -14.81 -15.22
N SER A 254 -3.98 -13.81 -14.61
CA SER A 254 -3.46 -12.62 -15.30
C SER A 254 -2.29 -12.91 -16.24
N TYR A 255 -1.60 -14.04 -16.07
CA TYR A 255 -0.54 -14.48 -16.99
C TYR A 255 -1.05 -15.11 -18.28
N GLN A 256 -2.34 -15.48 -18.34
CA GLN A 256 -2.94 -16.05 -19.54
C GLN A 256 -3.49 -14.98 -20.48
N VAL A 257 -3.76 -13.78 -19.96
CA VAL A 257 -4.31 -12.67 -20.73
C VAL A 257 -3.24 -12.03 -21.61
N VAL A 258 -3.50 -12.02 -22.91
CA VAL A 258 -2.65 -11.38 -23.93
C VAL A 258 -3.24 -10.06 -24.44
N VAL A 259 -2.40 -9.24 -25.07
CA VAL A 259 -2.79 -7.95 -25.66
C VAL A 259 -3.96 -8.08 -26.65
N GLU A 260 -4.03 -9.18 -27.41
CA GLU A 260 -5.10 -9.45 -28.39
C GLU A 260 -6.52 -9.45 -27.77
N GLU A 261 -6.64 -9.74 -26.47
CA GLU A 261 -7.91 -9.83 -25.74
C GLU A 261 -8.44 -8.47 -25.29
N PHE A 262 -7.57 -7.49 -25.01
CA PHE A 262 -7.97 -6.20 -24.42
C PHE A 262 -7.64 -4.97 -25.27
N MET A 263 -6.87 -5.11 -26.36
CA MET A 263 -6.55 -4.01 -27.25
C MET A 263 -7.79 -3.41 -27.93
N GLU A 264 -7.77 -2.10 -28.15
CA GLU A 264 -8.71 -1.41 -29.01
C GLU A 264 -8.50 -1.83 -30.48
N ARG A 265 -9.51 -2.48 -31.07
CA ARG A 265 -9.46 -2.97 -32.47
C ARG A 265 -9.88 -1.92 -33.49
N GLN A 266 -10.65 -0.92 -33.09
CA GLN A 266 -11.16 0.13 -33.97
C GLN A 266 -10.23 1.34 -33.92
N VAL A 267 -9.06 1.22 -34.55
CA VAL A 267 -8.12 2.32 -34.66
C VAL A 267 -8.31 3.02 -36.00
N VAL A 268 -8.63 4.30 -35.97
CA VAL A 268 -8.71 5.15 -37.17
C VAL A 268 -7.29 5.38 -37.69
N ALA A 269 -6.94 4.73 -38.80
CA ALA A 269 -5.65 4.85 -39.45
C ALA A 269 -5.76 5.69 -40.73
N LEU A 270 -4.68 6.41 -41.06
CA LEU A 270 -4.59 7.26 -42.24
C LEU A 270 -3.63 6.65 -43.25
N ALA A 271 -4.01 6.55 -44.52
CA ALA A 271 -3.07 6.14 -45.56
C ALA A 271 -2.06 7.28 -45.85
N LYS A 272 -0.82 6.91 -46.18
CA LYS A 272 0.22 7.88 -46.60
C LYS A 272 -0.20 8.69 -47.83
N SER A 273 -0.93 8.06 -48.75
CA SER A 273 -1.53 8.70 -49.93
C SER A 273 -2.87 9.41 -49.63
N GLY A 274 -3.26 9.50 -48.36
CA GLY A 274 -4.53 10.09 -47.95
C GLY A 274 -4.58 11.58 -48.26
N GLY A 275 -5.72 12.03 -48.76
CA GLY A 275 -6.00 13.43 -49.10
C GLY A 275 -6.85 14.14 -48.05
N PHE A 276 -7.23 15.38 -48.34
CA PHE A 276 -8.02 16.24 -47.46
C PHE A 276 -9.29 15.58 -46.88
N GLU A 277 -10.12 14.97 -47.73
CA GLU A 277 -11.39 14.35 -47.31
C GLU A 277 -11.18 13.18 -46.33
N GLU A 278 -10.15 12.36 -46.52
CA GLU A 278 -9.84 11.22 -45.64
C GLU A 278 -9.37 11.70 -44.26
N VAL A 279 -8.54 12.75 -44.23
CA VAL A 279 -8.07 13.37 -42.99
C VAL A 279 -9.21 14.03 -42.23
N LEU A 280 -10.12 14.73 -42.93
CA LEU A 280 -11.29 15.35 -42.33
C LEU A 280 -12.20 14.30 -41.69
N VAL A 281 -12.52 13.23 -42.43
CA VAL A 281 -13.32 12.11 -41.92
C VAL A 281 -12.65 11.46 -40.70
N ALA A 282 -11.33 11.29 -40.71
CA ALA A 282 -10.60 10.70 -39.57
C ALA A 282 -10.61 11.60 -38.32
N LEU A 283 -10.48 12.92 -38.50
CA LEU A 283 -10.51 13.91 -37.40
C LEU A 283 -11.90 14.10 -36.80
N ASP A 284 -12.95 13.86 -37.60
CA ASP A 284 -14.34 13.82 -37.15
C ASP A 284 -14.68 12.48 -36.47
N ALA A 285 -14.11 11.37 -36.95
CA ALA A 285 -14.37 10.03 -36.42
C ALA A 285 -13.70 9.77 -35.06
N SER A 286 -12.57 10.41 -34.78
CA SER A 286 -11.81 10.21 -33.54
C SER A 286 -11.27 11.52 -32.98
N ALA A 287 -11.20 11.60 -31.65
CA ALA A 287 -10.61 12.71 -30.92
C ALA A 287 -9.22 12.36 -30.35
N ALA A 288 -8.54 11.36 -30.92
CA ALA A 288 -7.19 10.98 -30.51
C ALA A 288 -6.17 12.09 -30.78
N ASP A 289 -5.14 12.17 -29.94
CA ASP A 289 -4.01 13.11 -30.10
C ASP A 289 -3.02 12.66 -31.20
N GLU A 290 -2.91 11.36 -31.42
CA GLU A 290 -2.00 10.74 -32.39
C GLU A 290 -2.75 9.73 -33.27
N TYR A 291 -2.49 9.80 -34.57
CA TYR A 291 -3.07 8.92 -35.58
C TYR A 291 -1.97 8.06 -36.22
N PRO A 292 -2.16 6.74 -36.32
CA PRO A 292 -1.23 5.88 -37.04
C PRO A 292 -1.36 6.10 -38.56
N VAL A 293 -0.22 6.18 -39.23
CA VAL A 293 -0.11 6.26 -40.68
C VAL A 293 0.27 4.89 -41.23
N VAL A 294 -0.52 4.41 -42.19
CA VAL A 294 -0.29 3.15 -42.91
C VAL A 294 0.18 3.40 -44.34
N GLU A 295 0.87 2.45 -44.94
CA GLU A 295 1.44 2.58 -46.28
C GLU A 295 0.35 2.83 -47.35
N SER A 296 -0.74 2.06 -47.31
CA SER A 296 -1.85 2.18 -48.28
C SER A 296 -3.16 1.64 -47.71
N ALA A 297 -4.31 2.07 -48.25
CA ALA A 297 -5.62 1.55 -47.83
C ALA A 297 -5.76 0.02 -48.00
N GLY A 298 -5.02 -0.60 -48.93
CA GLY A 298 -5.00 -2.05 -49.13
C GLY A 298 -3.91 -2.80 -48.34
N SER A 299 -2.97 -2.08 -47.72
CA SER A 299 -1.88 -2.64 -46.91
C SER A 299 -1.83 -1.88 -45.58
N SER A 300 -2.35 -2.49 -44.52
CA SER A 300 -2.36 -1.91 -43.16
C SER A 300 -0.98 -1.89 -42.50
N THR A 301 0.11 -1.87 -43.28
CA THR A 301 1.48 -1.85 -42.75
C THR A 301 1.74 -0.50 -42.09
N LEU A 302 2.15 -0.52 -40.83
CA LEU A 302 2.32 0.66 -40.00
C LEU A 302 3.67 1.35 -40.31
N VAL A 303 3.62 2.60 -40.77
CA VAL A 303 4.81 3.39 -41.15
C VAL A 303 5.24 4.31 -40.02
N GLY A 304 4.28 4.98 -39.38
CA GLY A 304 4.56 5.98 -38.36
C GLY A 304 3.30 6.56 -37.73
N THR A 305 3.44 7.70 -37.07
CA THR A 305 2.36 8.45 -36.43
C THR A 305 2.40 9.92 -36.82
N VAL A 306 1.22 10.56 -36.85
CA VAL A 306 1.08 12.00 -37.06
C VAL A 306 0.20 12.57 -35.95
N SER A 307 0.59 13.74 -35.44
CA SER A 307 -0.16 14.41 -34.38
C SER A 307 -1.43 15.08 -34.93
N ARG A 308 -2.48 15.17 -34.10
CA ARG A 308 -3.72 15.87 -34.44
C ARG A 308 -3.46 17.33 -34.84
N ALA A 309 -2.51 17.99 -34.16
CA ALA A 309 -2.15 19.37 -34.44
C ALA A 309 -1.60 19.56 -35.87
N GLN A 310 -0.76 18.63 -36.33
CA GLN A 310 -0.24 18.64 -37.70
C GLN A 310 -1.34 18.37 -38.73
N LEU A 311 -2.27 17.44 -38.45
CA LEU A 311 -3.40 17.16 -39.33
C LEU A 311 -4.36 18.35 -39.44
N VAL A 312 -4.62 19.05 -38.33
CA VAL A 312 -5.43 20.27 -38.36
C VAL A 312 -4.73 21.38 -39.13
N ALA A 313 -3.41 21.53 -38.97
CA ALA A 313 -2.62 22.48 -39.77
C ALA A 313 -2.64 22.12 -41.26
N PHE A 314 -2.61 20.83 -41.61
CA PHE A 314 -2.75 20.35 -42.99
C PHE A 314 -4.11 20.68 -43.60
N LEU A 315 -5.21 20.53 -42.85
CA LEU A 315 -6.54 20.96 -43.30
C LEU A 315 -6.68 22.48 -43.40
N GLN A 316 -5.97 23.25 -42.57
CA GLN A 316 -5.99 24.71 -42.66
C GLN A 316 -5.18 25.23 -43.85
N SER A 317 -4.13 24.51 -44.27
CA SER A 317 -3.31 24.90 -45.43
C SER A 317 -3.90 24.47 -46.77
N HIS A 318 -4.67 23.39 -46.79
CA HIS A 318 -5.36 22.90 -47.99
C HIS A 318 -6.83 23.30 -47.94
N GLU A 319 -7.23 24.34 -48.67
CA GLU A 319 -8.64 24.76 -48.70
C GLU A 319 -9.55 23.67 -49.31
N HIS A 320 -10.78 23.62 -48.81
CA HIS A 320 -11.85 22.75 -49.32
C HIS A 320 -12.00 22.98 -50.85
N PRO A 321 -12.07 21.93 -51.69
CA PRO A 321 -12.17 22.04 -53.16
C PRO A 321 -13.39 22.82 -53.74
N GLN A 322 -14.12 23.60 -52.94
CA GLN A 322 -15.23 24.47 -53.35
C GLN A 322 -14.96 25.98 -53.19
N ALA A 323 -13.70 26.43 -53.23
CA ALA A 323 -13.38 27.85 -53.41
C ALA A 323 -13.64 28.29 -54.88
N PRO A 324 -14.10 29.54 -55.13
CA PRO A 324 -14.54 30.01 -56.46
C PRO A 324 -13.46 29.89 -57.55
N PRO A 325 -13.86 29.74 -58.83
CA PRO A 325 -12.94 29.39 -59.92
C PRO A 325 -12.05 30.59 -60.28
N GLY A 326 -10.84 30.64 -59.75
CA GLY A 326 -9.92 31.75 -60.02
C GLY A 326 -8.47 31.56 -59.61
N GLU A 327 -8.16 30.70 -58.64
CA GLU A 327 -6.77 30.46 -58.22
C GLU A 327 -6.32 29.04 -58.53
N LYS A 328 -5.05 28.94 -58.95
CA LYS A 328 -4.41 27.70 -59.40
C LYS A 328 -4.69 26.58 -58.39
N PRO A 329 -5.10 25.38 -58.83
CA PRO A 329 -5.32 24.28 -57.90
C PRO A 329 -3.99 24.05 -57.17
N ALA A 330 -3.99 24.26 -55.85
CA ALA A 330 -2.94 23.76 -55.00
C ALA A 330 -2.78 22.28 -55.37
N THR A 331 -1.56 21.88 -55.73
CA THR A 331 -1.23 20.48 -56.00
C THR A 331 -1.87 19.62 -54.93
N ALA A 332 -2.57 18.55 -55.31
CA ALA A 332 -3.19 17.62 -54.38
C ALA A 332 -2.10 16.98 -53.51
N GLY A 333 -1.73 17.68 -52.44
CA GLY A 333 -0.71 17.29 -51.51
C GLY A 333 -1.16 16.04 -50.78
N THR A 334 -0.31 15.02 -50.78
CA THR A 334 -0.60 13.81 -50.01
C THR A 334 -0.09 14.01 -48.58
N LEU A 335 -0.73 13.35 -47.62
CA LEU A 335 -0.31 13.40 -46.22
C LEU A 335 1.20 13.11 -46.06
N GLY A 336 1.74 12.18 -46.86
CA GLY A 336 3.15 11.81 -46.82
C GLY A 336 4.13 12.87 -47.32
N ASP A 337 3.67 13.86 -48.10
CA ASP A 337 4.52 14.92 -48.64
C ASP A 337 4.52 16.17 -47.74
N ASP A 338 3.38 16.48 -47.11
CA ASP A 338 3.18 17.73 -46.37
C ASP A 338 3.24 17.58 -44.84
N CYS A 339 3.08 16.36 -44.30
CA CYS A 339 3.16 16.09 -42.87
C CYS A 339 4.43 15.32 -42.49
N ALA A 340 5.07 15.72 -41.39
CA ALA A 340 6.18 14.98 -40.82
C ALA A 340 5.68 13.71 -40.11
N ILE A 341 5.91 12.54 -40.73
CA ILE A 341 5.57 11.25 -40.14
C ILE A 341 6.65 10.86 -39.13
N GLU A 342 6.26 10.74 -37.86
CA GLU A 342 7.17 10.31 -36.80
C GLU A 342 7.28 8.78 -36.76
N PRO A 343 8.50 8.21 -36.71
CA PRO A 343 8.68 6.76 -36.66
C PRO A 343 8.24 6.21 -35.30
N ILE A 344 7.58 5.05 -35.31
CA ILE A 344 7.14 4.39 -34.09
C ILE A 344 8.31 3.67 -33.43
N MET A 345 8.70 4.14 -32.25
CA MET A 345 9.84 3.63 -31.50
C MET A 345 9.56 2.28 -30.82
N LEU A 346 8.30 1.98 -30.51
CA LEU A 346 7.91 0.78 -29.78
C LEU A 346 6.57 0.25 -30.29
N GLN A 347 6.51 -1.04 -30.60
CA GLN A 347 5.30 -1.74 -31.02
C GLN A 347 5.07 -2.94 -30.11
N LEU A 348 3.79 -3.27 -29.87
CA LEU A 348 3.40 -4.48 -29.16
C LEU A 348 2.95 -5.56 -30.14
N SER A 349 3.24 -6.81 -29.81
CA SER A 349 2.65 -7.95 -30.52
C SER A 349 1.31 -8.33 -29.87
N PRO A 350 0.34 -8.88 -30.62
CA PRO A 350 -0.93 -9.33 -30.04
C PRO A 350 -0.74 -10.41 -28.98
N TRP A 351 0.34 -11.19 -29.07
CA TRP A 351 0.69 -12.28 -28.16
C TRP A 351 1.42 -11.81 -26.90
N THR A 352 1.77 -10.52 -26.80
CA THR A 352 2.46 -9.98 -25.63
C THR A 352 1.55 -10.14 -24.40
N SER A 353 2.13 -10.58 -23.28
CA SER A 353 1.36 -10.76 -22.03
C SER A 353 0.96 -9.42 -21.41
N LEU A 354 -0.19 -9.40 -20.72
CA LEU A 354 -0.65 -8.23 -19.97
C LEU A 354 0.41 -7.69 -18.99
N HIS A 355 1.18 -8.58 -18.33
CA HIS A 355 2.24 -8.19 -17.39
C HIS A 355 3.38 -7.43 -18.08
N GLN A 356 3.82 -7.90 -19.25
CA GLN A 356 4.86 -7.23 -20.02
C GLN A 356 4.37 -5.88 -20.55
N ALA A 357 3.14 -5.82 -21.06
CA ALA A 357 2.54 -4.57 -21.50
C ALA A 357 2.48 -3.58 -20.33
N HIS A 358 1.91 -3.97 -19.19
CA HIS A 358 1.84 -3.13 -18.00
C HIS A 358 3.22 -2.62 -17.55
N HIS A 359 4.23 -3.50 -17.53
CA HIS A 359 5.59 -3.14 -17.14
C HIS A 359 6.20 -2.08 -18.09
N LEU A 360 5.96 -2.20 -19.40
CA LEU A 360 6.39 -1.20 -20.38
C LEU A 360 5.69 0.15 -20.17
N PHE A 361 4.37 0.13 -19.98
CA PHE A 361 3.59 1.34 -19.67
C PHE A 361 4.07 2.03 -18.40
N GLU A 362 4.44 1.27 -17.36
CA GLU A 362 4.92 1.81 -16.09
C GLU A 362 6.33 2.39 -16.18
N LEU A 363 7.28 1.68 -16.81
CA LEU A 363 8.68 2.12 -16.92
C LEU A 363 8.84 3.32 -17.85
N LEU A 364 8.20 3.26 -19.02
CA LEU A 364 8.35 4.27 -20.07
C LEU A 364 7.32 5.40 -19.94
N LYS A 365 6.39 5.30 -18.98
CA LYS A 365 5.29 6.26 -18.76
C LYS A 365 4.47 6.55 -20.03
N LEU A 366 4.29 5.52 -20.85
CA LEU A 366 3.57 5.62 -22.12
C LEU A 366 2.08 5.86 -21.88
N GLN A 367 1.43 6.57 -22.80
CA GLN A 367 -0.02 6.81 -22.78
C GLN A 367 -0.76 5.87 -23.73
N ARG A 368 -0.16 5.61 -24.90
CA ARG A 368 -0.68 4.75 -25.96
C ARG A 368 0.46 4.03 -26.67
N ILE A 369 0.21 2.82 -27.15
CA ILE A 369 1.14 2.01 -27.95
C ILE A 369 0.35 1.28 -29.03
N PHE A 370 0.87 1.20 -30.25
CA PHE A 370 0.24 0.46 -31.33
C PHE A 370 0.60 -1.03 -31.29
N VAL A 371 -0.36 -1.86 -31.68
CA VAL A 371 -0.24 -3.31 -31.75
C VAL A 371 -0.13 -3.72 -33.21
N THR A 372 0.95 -4.43 -33.55
CA THR A 372 1.20 -4.91 -34.91
C THR A 372 1.30 -6.43 -34.98
N ARG A 373 0.77 -7.01 -36.06
CA ARG A 373 0.92 -8.43 -36.40
C ARG A 373 1.61 -8.51 -37.76
N PHE A 374 2.84 -9.01 -37.79
CA PHE A 374 3.66 -9.05 -39.01
C PHE A 374 3.81 -7.68 -39.71
N GLY A 375 3.84 -6.59 -38.94
CA GLY A 375 3.94 -5.21 -39.45
C GLY A 375 2.60 -4.55 -39.75
N GLU A 376 1.51 -5.31 -39.84
CA GLU A 376 0.16 -4.77 -40.01
C GLU A 376 -0.38 -4.22 -38.69
N LEU A 377 -0.98 -3.04 -38.73
CA LEU A 377 -1.69 -2.44 -37.60
C LEU A 377 -2.97 -3.24 -37.32
N VAL A 378 -3.04 -3.81 -36.11
CA VAL A 378 -4.20 -4.61 -35.66
C VAL A 378 -5.00 -3.91 -34.57
N GLY A 379 -4.34 -3.04 -33.81
CA GLY A 379 -5.00 -2.30 -32.74
C GLY A 379 -4.08 -1.31 -32.05
N ALA A 380 -4.59 -0.72 -30.98
CA ALA A 380 -3.83 0.11 -30.07
C ALA A 380 -4.14 -0.31 -28.64
N VAL A 381 -3.18 -0.08 -27.75
CA VAL A 381 -3.36 -0.22 -26.32
C VAL A 381 -3.18 1.14 -25.69
N SER A 382 -4.16 1.57 -24.90
CA SER A 382 -4.05 2.75 -24.05
C SER A 382 -3.83 2.37 -22.58
N ARG A 383 -3.37 3.33 -21.78
CA ARG A 383 -3.27 3.15 -20.32
C ARG A 383 -4.63 2.89 -19.66
N VAL A 384 -5.73 3.23 -20.31
CA VAL A 384 -7.09 2.99 -19.81
C VAL A 384 -7.44 1.51 -19.92
N GLU A 385 -7.13 0.87 -21.04
CA GLU A 385 -7.41 -0.56 -21.24
C GLU A 385 -6.56 -1.47 -20.35
N VAL A 386 -5.35 -1.02 -19.99
CA VAL A 386 -4.44 -1.76 -19.09
C VAL A 386 -4.87 -1.69 -17.61
N ARG A 387 -5.67 -0.68 -17.23
CA ARG A 387 -6.12 -0.43 -15.85
C ARG A 387 -7.41 -1.17 -15.53
#